data_AF-A0A3A9E4Q9-F1
#
_entry.id   AF-A0A3A9E4Q9-F1
#
_cell.length_a   1.000
_cell.length_b   1.000
_cell.length_c   1.000
_cell.angle_alpha   90.00
_cell.angle_beta   90.00
_cell.angle_gamma   90.00
#
_symmetry.space_group_name_H-M   'P 1'
#
loop_
_entity.id
_entity.type
_entity.pdbx_description
1 polymer ?
#
loop_
_entity_poly.entity_id
_entity_poly.type
_entity_poly.pdbx_seq_one_letter_code
_entity_poly.pdbx_strand_id
1 'polypeptide(L)'
;NELKISHPFHSIVMEMYEEKYRKKLQNIKFMNPKIQFISSMTGKIEKEDTLGDVMYWSSHLSKTVYYEAAIKEAEKQGVDIFIEIGGDATLSGLAMQIIGDSTTIFANSLRKGASYSQILTAVKKLYLAGIHIEWKEFYKEYGMQKCILPNYPFQKRKLNVRDGNNVPDMKQSNSEIKQKKSNEKKCIRKSENEEIKYVRQLFENQMKIVKGQNELLMNVLEDMKGY
;
A
#
# COMPACT_ATOMS: atom_id res chain seq x y z
N ASN A 1 26.08 -0.29 -16.59
CA ASN A 1 25.22 -0.67 -15.44
C ASN A 1 24.90 -2.15 -15.53
N GLU A 2 25.64 -2.97 -14.78
CA GLU A 2 25.39 -4.39 -14.63
C GLU A 2 24.66 -4.62 -13.29
N LEU A 3 23.64 -5.48 -13.29
CA LEU A 3 22.90 -5.83 -12.08
C LEU A 3 23.53 -7.08 -11.46
N LYS A 4 23.80 -7.05 -10.16
CA LYS A 4 24.26 -8.21 -9.40
C LYS A 4 23.09 -9.16 -9.12
N ILE A 5 22.65 -9.87 -10.15
CA ILE A 5 21.59 -10.88 -10.09
C ILE A 5 22.19 -12.27 -10.30
N SER A 6 21.60 -13.27 -9.63
CA SER A 6 22.05 -14.65 -9.77
C SER A 6 21.58 -15.29 -11.08
N HIS A 7 20.41 -14.88 -11.58
CA HIS A 7 19.76 -15.45 -12.76
C HIS A 7 19.07 -14.35 -13.58
N PRO A 8 18.91 -14.53 -14.90
CA PRO A 8 18.24 -13.57 -15.76
C PRO A 8 16.72 -13.70 -15.64
N PHE A 9 16.15 -13.27 -14.53
CA PHE A 9 14.70 -13.25 -14.32
C PHE A 9 13.99 -12.40 -15.40
N HIS A 10 12.74 -12.75 -15.73
CA HIS A 10 11.94 -12.07 -16.75
C HIS A 10 12.58 -12.06 -18.15
N SER A 11 13.36 -13.10 -18.45
CA SER A 11 13.97 -13.32 -19.77
C SER A 11 13.41 -14.57 -20.45
N ILE A 12 13.66 -14.69 -21.75
CA ILE A 12 13.28 -15.87 -22.55
C ILE A 12 13.90 -17.17 -22.00
N VAL A 13 15.06 -17.09 -21.33
CA VAL A 13 15.73 -18.25 -20.72
C VAL A 13 14.86 -18.86 -19.62
N MET A 14 14.09 -18.03 -18.91
CA MET A 14 13.20 -18.49 -17.85
C MET A 14 11.98 -19.28 -18.36
N GLU A 15 11.59 -19.13 -19.64
CA GLU A 15 10.46 -19.87 -20.20
C GLU A 15 10.68 -21.39 -20.13
N MET A 16 11.93 -21.84 -20.26
CA MET A 16 12.31 -23.26 -20.19
C MET A 16 12.01 -23.90 -18.82
N TYR A 17 11.86 -23.07 -17.78
CA TYR A 17 11.68 -23.52 -16.40
C TYR A 17 10.26 -23.34 -15.89
N GLU A 18 9.37 -22.72 -16.67
CA GLU A 18 7.98 -22.51 -16.27
C GLU A 18 7.26 -23.83 -15.98
N GLU A 19 7.46 -24.87 -16.80
CA GLU A 19 6.81 -26.17 -16.59
C GLU A 19 7.28 -26.82 -15.28
N LYS A 20 8.58 -26.77 -15.02
CA LYS A 20 9.17 -27.33 -13.79
C LYS A 20 8.70 -26.58 -12.55
N TYR A 21 8.64 -25.26 -12.64
CA TYR A 21 8.11 -24.42 -11.56
C TYR A 21 6.61 -24.68 -11.35
N ARG A 22 5.83 -24.78 -12.42
CA ARG A 22 4.40 -25.11 -12.38
C ARG A 22 4.14 -26.44 -11.68
N LYS A 23 4.90 -27.49 -11.99
CA LYS A 23 4.78 -28.79 -11.30
C LYS A 23 4.96 -28.67 -9.78
N LYS A 24 5.90 -27.83 -9.33
CA LYS A 24 6.09 -27.56 -7.89
C LYS A 24 4.94 -26.76 -7.27
N LEU A 25 4.23 -25.96 -8.05
CA LEU A 25 3.07 -25.19 -7.60
C LEU A 25 1.75 -25.99 -7.58
N GLN A 26 1.69 -27.18 -8.19
CA GLN A 26 0.43 -27.95 -8.33
C GLN A 26 -0.26 -28.27 -7.00
N ASN A 27 0.51 -28.42 -5.92
CA ASN A 27 -0.02 -28.72 -4.59
C ASN A 27 -0.47 -27.46 -3.82
N ILE A 28 -0.34 -26.28 -4.41
CA ILE A 28 -0.76 -25.01 -3.83
C ILE A 28 -2.17 -24.70 -4.33
N LYS A 29 -3.11 -24.54 -3.39
CA LYS A 29 -4.44 -24.04 -3.70
C LYS A 29 -4.42 -22.52 -3.81
N PHE A 30 -4.55 -22.01 -5.02
CA PHE A 30 -4.72 -20.58 -5.28
C PHE A 30 -6.15 -20.16 -4.97
N MET A 31 -6.30 -19.03 -4.27
CA MET A 31 -7.60 -18.47 -3.90
C MET A 31 -7.74 -17.09 -4.53
N ASN A 32 -8.97 -16.78 -4.95
CA ASN A 32 -9.31 -15.47 -5.47
C ASN A 32 -9.09 -14.39 -4.38
N PRO A 33 -8.35 -13.32 -4.68
CA PRO A 33 -8.15 -12.24 -3.73
C PRO A 33 -9.46 -11.47 -3.53
N LYS A 34 -9.77 -11.09 -2.28
CA LYS A 34 -10.93 -10.23 -1.97
C LYS A 34 -10.64 -8.74 -2.12
N ILE A 35 -9.39 -8.39 -2.42
CA ILE A 35 -8.94 -7.02 -2.67
C ILE A 35 -8.55 -6.89 -4.13
N GLN A 36 -8.75 -5.70 -4.70
CA GLN A 36 -8.32 -5.43 -6.07
C GLN A 36 -6.81 -5.64 -6.19
N PHE A 37 -6.40 -6.27 -7.28
CA PHE A 37 -5.02 -6.61 -7.56
C PHE A 37 -4.63 -6.07 -8.93
N ILE A 38 -3.64 -5.19 -8.97
CA ILE A 38 -3.06 -4.71 -10.22
C ILE A 38 -1.88 -5.61 -10.56
N SER A 39 -2.01 -6.37 -11.65
CA SER A 39 -0.95 -7.27 -12.08
C SER A 39 0.21 -6.48 -12.65
N SER A 40 1.43 -6.80 -12.21
CA SER A 40 2.64 -6.29 -12.84
C SER A 40 2.95 -6.96 -14.19
N MET A 41 2.27 -8.05 -14.57
CA MET A 41 2.41 -8.65 -15.91
C MET A 41 1.53 -7.98 -16.96
N THR A 42 0.36 -7.48 -16.57
CA THR A 42 -0.57 -6.81 -17.49
C THR A 42 -0.60 -5.29 -17.32
N GLY A 43 -0.10 -4.80 -16.17
CA GLY A 43 -0.16 -3.39 -15.80
C GLY A 43 -1.57 -2.88 -15.51
N LYS A 44 -2.54 -3.79 -15.28
CA LYS A 44 -3.95 -3.48 -15.14
C LYS A 44 -4.56 -4.20 -13.94
N ILE A 45 -5.75 -3.77 -13.52
CA ILE A 45 -6.57 -4.57 -12.60
C ILE A 45 -6.82 -5.94 -13.23
N GLU A 46 -6.44 -6.97 -12.51
CA GLU A 46 -6.54 -8.34 -12.97
C GLU A 46 -7.82 -9.01 -12.46
N LYS A 47 -8.32 -10.00 -13.21
CA LYS A 47 -9.49 -10.77 -12.80
C LYS A 47 -9.12 -11.79 -11.72
N GLU A 48 -10.04 -12.00 -10.79
CA GLU A 48 -9.88 -12.97 -9.71
C GLU A 48 -9.54 -14.37 -10.22
N ASP A 49 -10.23 -14.85 -11.26
CA ASP A 49 -10.01 -16.18 -11.84
C ASP A 49 -8.59 -16.35 -12.40
N THR A 50 -8.01 -15.29 -12.97
CA THR A 50 -6.64 -15.29 -13.49
C THR A 50 -5.62 -15.43 -12.35
N LEU A 51 -5.90 -14.82 -11.19
CA LEU A 51 -5.04 -14.91 -10.01
C LEU A 51 -5.19 -16.25 -9.27
N GLY A 52 -6.33 -16.92 -9.46
CA GLY A 52 -6.57 -18.29 -9.04
C GLY A 52 -5.88 -19.36 -9.91
N ASP A 53 -5.24 -18.98 -11.02
CA ASP A 53 -4.61 -19.91 -11.96
C ASP A 53 -3.10 -20.04 -11.74
N VAL A 54 -2.63 -21.28 -11.58
CA VAL A 54 -1.20 -21.61 -11.49
C VAL A 54 -0.41 -21.19 -12.74
N MET A 55 -1.06 -21.17 -13.91
CA MET A 55 -0.45 -20.78 -15.18
C MET A 55 0.06 -19.34 -15.10
N TYR A 56 -0.77 -18.43 -14.58
CA TYR A 56 -0.43 -17.03 -14.37
C TYR A 56 0.84 -16.90 -13.52
N TRP A 57 0.87 -17.54 -12.35
CA TRP A 57 2.02 -17.49 -11.44
C TRP A 57 3.28 -18.12 -12.02
N SER A 58 3.15 -19.21 -12.79
CA SER A 58 4.31 -19.83 -13.45
C SER A 58 4.90 -18.94 -14.53
N SER A 59 4.06 -18.29 -15.34
CA SER A 59 4.50 -17.39 -16.41
C SER A 59 5.14 -16.10 -15.89
N HIS A 60 4.85 -15.68 -14.66
CA HIS A 60 5.45 -14.49 -14.04
C HIS A 60 6.98 -14.55 -14.00
N LEU A 61 7.57 -15.76 -14.02
CA LEU A 61 9.02 -15.97 -14.01
C LEU A 61 9.71 -15.40 -15.27
N SER A 62 9.05 -15.49 -16.42
CA SER A 62 9.59 -15.08 -17.72
C SER A 62 9.03 -13.76 -18.22
N LYS A 63 7.78 -13.42 -17.86
CA LYS A 63 7.10 -12.23 -18.39
C LYS A 63 7.62 -10.94 -17.76
N THR A 64 7.66 -9.90 -18.57
CA THR A 64 8.12 -8.56 -18.18
C THR A 64 7.25 -7.96 -17.07
N VAL A 65 7.89 -7.22 -16.17
CA VAL A 65 7.24 -6.47 -15.08
C VAL A 65 6.92 -5.05 -15.56
N TYR A 66 5.66 -4.80 -15.91
CA TYR A 66 5.10 -3.50 -16.28
C TYR A 66 4.77 -2.64 -15.06
N TYR A 67 5.79 -2.33 -14.25
CA TYR A 67 5.63 -1.56 -13.02
C TYR A 67 5.04 -0.16 -13.27
N GLU A 68 5.52 0.54 -14.29
CA GLU A 68 5.01 1.87 -14.65
C GLU A 68 3.50 1.83 -14.97
N ALA A 69 3.09 0.86 -15.79
CA ALA A 69 1.68 0.71 -16.14
C ALA A 69 0.83 0.39 -14.91
N ALA A 70 1.31 -0.45 -14.01
CA ALA A 70 0.62 -0.77 -12.75
C ALA A 70 0.43 0.47 -11.85
N ILE A 71 1.46 1.31 -11.73
CA ILE A 71 1.37 2.57 -10.95
C ILE A 71 0.39 3.55 -11.59
N LYS A 72 0.43 3.71 -12.92
CA LYS A 72 -0.52 4.57 -13.65
C LYS A 72 -1.96 4.05 -13.55
N GLU A 73 -2.17 2.74 -13.56
CA GLU A 73 -3.49 2.17 -13.33
C GLU A 73 -3.96 2.48 -11.90
N ALA A 74 -3.10 2.36 -10.89
CA ALA A 74 -3.45 2.72 -9.51
C ALA A 74 -3.85 4.21 -9.39
N GLU A 75 -3.10 5.11 -10.02
CA GLU A 75 -3.42 6.53 -10.07
C GLU A 75 -4.78 6.78 -10.74
N LYS A 76 -5.07 6.10 -11.85
CA LYS A 76 -6.35 6.18 -12.55
C LYS A 76 -7.53 5.72 -11.70
N GLN A 77 -7.30 4.77 -10.79
CA GLN A 77 -8.30 4.32 -9.80
C GLN A 77 -8.45 5.29 -8.62
N GLY A 78 -7.68 6.39 -8.60
CA GLY A 78 -7.74 7.43 -7.57
C GLY A 78 -6.90 7.14 -6.33
N VAL A 79 -5.96 6.19 -6.40
CA VAL A 79 -5.04 5.91 -5.28
C VAL A 79 -4.09 7.09 -5.11
N ASP A 80 -4.02 7.63 -3.89
CA ASP A 80 -3.14 8.75 -3.52
C ASP A 80 -2.23 8.44 -2.32
N ILE A 81 -2.28 7.21 -1.80
CA ILE A 81 -1.42 6.71 -0.73
C ILE A 81 -0.86 5.36 -1.15
N PHE A 82 0.47 5.26 -1.21
CA PHE A 82 1.20 4.05 -1.52
C PHE A 82 2.02 3.61 -0.30
N ILE A 83 1.93 2.32 0.02
CA ILE A 83 2.71 1.71 1.09
C ILE A 83 3.61 0.65 0.46
N GLU A 84 4.93 0.84 0.55
CA GLU A 84 5.89 -0.19 0.18
C GLU A 84 6.16 -1.10 1.37
N ILE A 85 5.91 -2.39 1.16
CA ILE A 85 6.13 -3.44 2.14
C ILE A 85 7.40 -4.19 1.76
N GLY A 86 8.54 -3.70 2.23
CA GLY A 86 9.83 -4.20 1.79
C GLY A 86 11.01 -3.45 2.39
N GLY A 87 12.21 -4.00 2.23
CA GLY A 87 13.40 -3.60 2.97
C GLY A 87 14.20 -2.40 2.43
N ASP A 88 13.95 -1.88 1.22
CA ASP A 88 14.88 -0.94 0.58
C ASP A 88 14.25 0.36 0.05
N ALA A 89 12.91 0.49 0.07
CA ALA A 89 12.17 1.67 -0.39
C ALA A 89 12.34 2.02 -1.89
N THR A 90 12.86 1.09 -2.69
CA THR A 90 13.17 1.30 -4.10
C THR A 90 11.91 1.55 -4.93
N LEU A 91 10.85 0.79 -4.68
CA LEU A 91 9.61 0.88 -5.46
C LEU A 91 8.91 2.22 -5.27
N SER A 92 8.95 2.75 -4.06
CA SER A 92 8.41 4.07 -3.72
C SER A 92 9.15 5.19 -4.44
N GLY A 93 10.48 5.09 -4.55
CA GLY A 93 11.29 6.03 -5.33
C GLY A 93 10.92 6.02 -6.81
N LEU A 94 10.75 4.84 -7.40
CA LEU A 94 10.32 4.68 -8.80
C LEU A 94 8.91 5.21 -9.03
N ALA A 95 7.97 4.88 -8.13
CA ALA A 95 6.58 5.33 -8.24
C ALA A 95 6.47 6.86 -8.13
N MET A 96 7.27 7.49 -7.28
CA MET A 96 7.34 8.95 -7.18
C MET A 96 7.80 9.60 -8.49
N GLN A 97 8.75 8.99 -9.20
CA GLN A 97 9.18 9.46 -10.53
C GLN A 97 8.10 9.29 -11.59
N ILE A 98 7.28 8.22 -11.50
CA ILE A 98 6.19 7.94 -12.45
C ILE A 98 5.03 8.91 -12.26
N ILE A 99 4.60 9.14 -11.01
CA ILE A 99 3.43 9.98 -10.69
C ILE A 99 3.76 11.46 -10.86
N GLY A 100 4.95 11.90 -10.44
CA GLY A 100 5.39 13.29 -10.63
C GLY A 100 4.61 14.36 -9.85
N ASP A 101 3.59 13.98 -9.09
CA ASP A 101 2.80 14.86 -8.22
C ASP A 101 3.31 14.87 -6.77
N SER A 102 3.17 16.03 -6.13
CA SER A 102 3.55 16.29 -4.74
C SER A 102 2.48 15.92 -3.71
N THR A 103 1.23 15.66 -4.13
CA THR A 103 0.14 15.34 -3.19
C THR A 103 0.07 13.87 -2.80
N THR A 104 0.67 12.99 -3.61
CA THR A 104 0.70 11.54 -3.37
C THR A 104 1.64 11.19 -2.22
N ILE A 105 1.17 10.34 -1.30
CA ILE A 105 1.90 9.98 -0.10
C ILE A 105 2.55 8.60 -0.29
N PHE A 106 3.86 8.53 -0.04
CA PHE A 106 4.63 7.29 -0.04
C PHE A 106 5.12 6.95 1.38
N ALA A 107 4.74 5.78 1.87
CA ALA A 107 5.14 5.23 3.16
C ALA A 107 5.90 3.92 2.98
N ASN A 108 7.06 3.78 3.63
CA ASN A 108 7.91 2.60 3.51
C ASN A 108 7.91 1.86 4.84
N SER A 109 7.53 0.58 4.85
CA SER A 109 7.44 -0.20 6.09
C SER A 109 8.80 -0.45 6.72
N LEU A 110 9.81 -0.81 5.91
CA LEU A 110 11.17 -1.11 6.33
C LEU A 110 12.18 -0.34 5.47
N ARG A 111 13.40 -0.25 5.99
CA ARG A 111 14.55 0.30 5.26
C ARG A 111 15.82 -0.35 5.79
N LYS A 112 16.75 -0.67 4.90
CA LYS A 112 18.01 -1.31 5.24
C LYS A 112 18.79 -0.44 6.23
N GLY A 113 19.18 -1.03 7.36
CA GLY A 113 19.88 -0.33 8.44
C GLY A 113 19.01 0.59 9.30
N ALA A 114 17.70 0.67 9.04
CA ALA A 114 16.78 1.43 9.89
C ALA A 114 16.23 0.56 11.02
N SER A 115 15.98 1.20 12.17
CA SER A 115 15.40 0.57 13.34
C SER A 115 13.87 0.60 13.30
N TYR A 116 13.23 0.20 14.40
CA TYR A 116 11.78 0.31 14.62
C TYR A 116 11.22 1.73 14.41
N SER A 117 12.06 2.78 14.42
CA SER A 117 11.62 4.14 14.10
C SER A 117 11.09 4.29 12.66
N GLN A 118 11.49 3.41 11.73
CA GLN A 118 11.03 3.44 10.34
C GLN A 118 9.53 3.14 10.23
N ILE A 119 9.05 2.09 10.92
CA ILE A 119 7.63 1.74 10.89
C ILE A 119 6.79 2.83 11.57
N LEU A 120 7.28 3.42 12.67
CA LEU A 120 6.62 4.57 13.32
C LEU A 120 6.56 5.79 12.40
N THR A 121 7.58 5.99 11.56
CA THR A 121 7.58 7.06 10.56
C THR A 121 6.54 6.81 9.47
N ALA A 122 6.37 5.57 9.03
CA ALA A 122 5.31 5.19 8.11
C ALA A 122 3.92 5.41 8.72
N VAL A 123 3.71 4.93 9.96
CA VAL A 123 2.47 5.15 10.73
C VAL A 123 2.16 6.64 10.89
N LYS A 124 3.16 7.47 11.21
CA LYS A 124 3.01 8.94 11.27
C LYS A 124 2.52 9.51 9.94
N LYS A 125 3.10 9.09 8.80
CA LYS A 125 2.68 9.58 7.48
C LYS A 125 1.22 9.21 7.19
N LEU A 126 0.83 7.97 7.48
CA LEU A 126 -0.55 7.49 7.30
C LEU A 126 -1.54 8.23 8.21
N TYR A 127 -1.17 8.46 9.47
CA TYR A 127 -1.99 9.23 10.40
C TYR A 127 -2.21 10.67 9.92
N LEU A 128 -1.15 11.34 9.45
CA LEU A 128 -1.24 12.70 8.89
C LEU A 128 -2.03 12.74 7.58
N ALA A 129 -2.06 11.64 6.83
CA ALA A 129 -2.92 11.47 5.65
C ALA A 129 -4.41 11.32 6.00
N GLY A 130 -4.75 11.16 7.28
CA GLY A 130 -6.12 10.96 7.75
C GLY A 130 -6.60 9.50 7.76
N ILE A 131 -5.68 8.54 7.57
CA ILE A 131 -6.01 7.12 7.72
C ILE A 131 -6.38 6.83 9.17
N HIS A 132 -7.48 6.10 9.37
CA HIS A 132 -7.88 5.65 10.69
C HIS A 132 -6.97 4.52 11.17
N ILE A 133 -6.31 4.73 12.31
CA ILE A 133 -5.42 3.75 12.91
C ILE A 133 -6.06 3.23 14.19
N GLU A 134 -6.22 1.91 14.30
CA GLU A 134 -6.67 1.27 15.54
C GLU A 134 -5.56 1.25 16.59
N TRP A 135 -5.39 2.36 17.29
CA TRP A 135 -4.36 2.53 18.32
C TRP A 135 -4.44 1.49 19.46
N LYS A 136 -5.64 0.97 19.76
CA LYS A 136 -5.81 -0.09 20.77
C LYS A 136 -5.11 -1.39 20.36
N GLU A 137 -5.24 -1.78 19.09
CA GLU A 137 -4.60 -3.00 18.59
C GLU A 137 -3.09 -2.78 18.41
N PHE A 138 -2.68 -1.60 17.95
CA PHE A 138 -1.26 -1.23 17.83
C PHE A 138 -0.50 -1.37 19.17
N TYR A 139 -1.14 -0.98 20.27
CA TYR A 139 -0.54 -1.02 21.60
C TYR A 139 -0.87 -2.28 22.42
N LYS A 140 -1.55 -3.28 21.86
CA LYS A 140 -2.06 -4.44 22.61
C LYS A 140 -0.99 -5.26 23.32
N GLU A 141 0.18 -5.39 22.72
CA GLU A 141 1.32 -6.14 23.29
C GLU A 141 2.13 -5.31 24.29
N TYR A 142 1.87 -4.00 24.37
CA TYR A 142 2.54 -3.09 25.28
C TYR A 142 1.69 -2.90 26.53
N GLY A 143 2.27 -3.13 27.71
CA GLY A 143 1.61 -2.90 29.01
C GLY A 143 1.40 -1.40 29.29
N MET A 144 0.51 -0.75 28.55
CA MET A 144 0.30 0.69 28.60
C MET A 144 -0.57 1.11 29.80
N GLN A 145 -0.19 2.20 30.45
CA GLN A 145 -0.98 2.84 31.51
C GLN A 145 -1.46 4.21 31.04
N LYS A 146 -2.71 4.57 31.40
CA LYS A 146 -3.23 5.91 31.14
C LYS A 146 -2.53 6.91 32.05
N CYS A 147 -2.07 8.02 31.48
CA CYS A 147 -1.51 9.14 32.22
C CYS A 147 -2.33 10.42 32.01
N ILE A 148 -2.18 11.38 32.91
CA ILE A 148 -2.80 12.70 32.76
C ILE A 148 -1.97 13.50 31.77
N LEU A 149 -2.62 13.98 30.70
CA LEU A 149 -2.02 14.86 29.71
C LEU A 149 -2.64 16.26 29.81
N PRO A 150 -1.95 17.31 29.34
CA PRO A 150 -2.53 18.63 29.23
C PRO A 150 -3.86 18.61 28.48
N ASN A 151 -4.84 19.36 28.98
CA ASN A 151 -6.13 19.50 28.31
C ASN A 151 -5.98 20.20 26.94
N TYR A 152 -6.93 19.95 26.05
CA TYR A 152 -6.96 20.53 24.73
C TYR A 152 -6.85 22.07 24.78
N PRO A 153 -5.87 22.69 24.10
CA PRO A 153 -5.66 24.13 24.15
C PRO A 153 -6.67 24.84 23.23
N PHE A 154 -7.90 25.04 23.70
CA PHE A 154 -8.94 25.74 22.94
C PHE A 154 -8.47 27.12 22.48
N GLN A 155 -8.65 27.43 21.19
CA GLN A 155 -8.42 28.77 20.64
C GLN A 155 -9.58 29.70 21.04
N LYS A 156 -9.48 30.28 22.24
CA LYS A 156 -10.52 31.14 22.82
C LYS A 156 -10.68 32.42 21.99
N ARG A 157 -11.92 32.77 21.67
CA ARG A 157 -12.30 34.07 21.10
C ARG A 157 -13.40 34.68 21.95
N LYS A 158 -13.35 36.00 22.15
CA LYS A 158 -14.40 36.72 22.87
C LYS A 158 -15.62 36.85 21.95
N LEU A 159 -16.70 36.16 22.30
CA LEU A 159 -17.99 36.32 21.65
C LEU A 159 -18.82 37.28 22.51
N ASN A 160 -19.04 38.50 22.00
CA ASN A 160 -19.95 39.44 22.65
C ASN A 160 -21.37 39.13 22.14
N VAL A 161 -22.32 38.97 23.06
CA VAL A 161 -23.75 38.89 22.71
C VAL A 161 -24.18 40.30 22.28
N ARG A 162 -24.71 40.43 21.06
CA ARG A 162 -25.40 41.66 20.65
C ARG A 162 -26.80 41.63 21.26
N ASP A 163 -27.14 42.64 22.06
CA ASP A 163 -28.52 42.89 22.45
C ASP A 163 -29.35 43.11 21.18
N GLY A 164 -30.50 42.44 21.09
CA GLY A 164 -31.33 42.29 19.87
C GLY A 164 -31.96 43.58 19.31
N ASN A 165 -31.50 44.76 19.70
CA ASN A 165 -32.08 46.04 19.31
C ASN A 165 -31.30 46.78 18.22
N ASN A 166 -30.17 46.25 17.75
CA ASN A 166 -29.47 46.75 16.57
C ASN A 166 -28.86 45.58 15.79
N VAL A 167 -29.66 45.00 14.90
CA VAL A 167 -29.19 44.11 13.83
C VAL A 167 -28.84 45.01 12.64
N PRO A 168 -27.56 45.23 12.29
CA PRO A 168 -27.23 45.77 10.99
C PRO A 168 -27.61 44.71 9.96
N ASP A 169 -28.32 45.15 8.91
CA ASP A 169 -28.78 44.32 7.79
C ASP A 169 -27.64 43.39 7.33
N MET A 170 -27.90 42.08 7.37
CA MET A 170 -26.94 41.03 7.02
C MET A 170 -26.86 40.92 5.50
N LYS A 171 -26.54 42.05 4.85
CA LYS A 171 -26.35 42.20 3.41
C LYS A 171 -25.12 43.04 3.13
N GLN A 172 -23.94 42.61 3.60
CA GLN A 172 -22.64 42.92 2.99
C GLN A 172 -21.50 42.31 3.83
N SER A 173 -21.33 41.00 3.70
CA SER A 173 -20.01 40.37 3.89
C SER A 173 -19.99 39.01 3.17
N ASN A 174 -20.47 38.99 1.93
CA ASN A 174 -20.24 37.89 0.98
C ASN A 174 -19.19 38.27 -0.07
N SER A 175 -18.25 39.13 0.30
CA SER A 175 -17.00 39.32 -0.43
C SER A 175 -15.87 38.89 0.50
N GLU A 176 -15.17 37.82 0.11
CA GLU A 176 -13.99 37.26 0.79
C GLU A 176 -14.20 36.17 1.85
N ILE A 177 -15.23 35.34 1.69
CA ILE A 177 -14.98 33.89 1.81
C ILE A 177 -14.87 33.40 0.38
N LYS A 178 -13.68 33.61 -0.22
CA LYS A 178 -13.29 32.75 -1.34
C LYS A 178 -13.37 31.34 -0.78
N GLN A 179 -14.38 30.61 -1.24
CA GLN A 179 -14.38 29.17 -1.25
C GLN A 179 -13.06 28.77 -1.92
N LYS A 180 -11.99 28.62 -1.13
CA LYS A 180 -11.11 27.48 -1.33
C LYS A 180 -12.05 26.30 -1.15
N LYS A 181 -12.62 25.84 -2.26
CA LYS A 181 -12.91 24.43 -2.42
C LYS A 181 -11.56 23.76 -2.11
N SER A 182 -11.32 23.45 -0.85
CA SER A 182 -10.58 22.25 -0.55
C SER A 182 -11.33 21.20 -1.35
N ASN A 183 -10.65 20.65 -2.35
CA ASN A 183 -11.02 19.34 -2.84
C ASN A 183 -10.89 18.42 -1.62
N GLU A 184 -11.91 18.43 -0.74
CA GLU A 184 -12.17 17.33 0.15
C GLU A 184 -12.45 16.18 -0.79
N LYS A 185 -11.38 15.47 -1.15
CA LYS A 185 -11.50 14.13 -1.69
C LYS A 185 -12.36 13.41 -0.67
N LYS A 186 -13.60 13.15 -1.07
CA LYS A 186 -14.58 12.44 -0.28
C LYS A 186 -13.96 11.07 -0.04
N CYS A 187 -13.32 10.90 1.11
CA CYS A 187 -12.76 9.62 1.53
C CYS A 187 -13.97 8.69 1.61
N ILE A 188 -14.11 7.83 0.61
CA ILE A 188 -15.23 6.89 0.52
C ILE A 188 -15.04 5.93 1.67
N ARG A 189 -15.67 6.22 2.81
CA ARG A 189 -15.75 5.32 3.95
C ARG A 189 -16.64 4.15 3.54
N LYS A 190 -16.05 3.08 3.03
CA LYS A 190 -16.67 1.75 3.12
C LYS A 190 -16.41 1.24 4.54
N SER A 191 -17.42 0.65 5.16
CA SER A 191 -17.33 0.06 6.49
C SER A 191 -16.36 -1.13 6.45
N GLU A 192 -15.12 -0.90 6.86
CA GLU A 192 -13.90 -1.67 6.57
C GLU A 192 -13.59 -2.84 7.53
N ASN A 193 -14.55 -3.35 8.31
CA ASN A 193 -14.20 -4.37 9.31
C ASN A 193 -13.87 -5.75 8.71
N GLU A 194 -14.47 -6.14 7.59
CA GLU A 194 -14.16 -7.44 6.95
C GLU A 194 -12.92 -7.38 6.06
N GLU A 195 -12.71 -6.28 5.34
CA GLU A 195 -11.53 -6.09 4.48
C GLU A 195 -10.25 -6.00 5.32
N ILE A 196 -10.26 -5.28 6.44
CA ILE A 196 -9.10 -5.21 7.36
C ILE A 196 -8.79 -6.59 7.96
N LYS A 197 -9.81 -7.35 8.38
CA LYS A 197 -9.63 -8.70 8.92
C LYS A 197 -9.04 -9.64 7.87
N TYR A 198 -9.51 -9.53 6.63
CA TYR A 198 -8.97 -10.30 5.51
C TYR A 198 -7.54 -9.93 5.18
N VAL A 199 -7.21 -8.63 5.13
CA VAL A 199 -5.84 -8.14 4.91
C VAL A 199 -4.90 -8.62 6.03
N ARG A 200 -5.35 -8.61 7.29
CA ARG A 200 -4.58 -9.19 8.41
C ARG A 200 -4.30 -10.68 8.21
N GLN A 201 -5.33 -11.45 7.83
CA GLN A 201 -5.18 -12.87 7.52
C GLN A 201 -4.23 -13.10 6.32
N LEU A 202 -4.29 -12.23 5.30
CA LEU A 202 -3.35 -12.27 4.18
C LEU A 202 -1.91 -12.04 4.62
N PHE A 203 -1.63 -11.06 5.49
CA PHE A 203 -0.28 -10.81 5.98
C PHE A 203 0.28 -11.98 6.80
N GLU A 204 -0.53 -12.54 7.70
CA GLU A 204 -0.16 -13.71 8.51
C GLU A 204 0.14 -14.93 7.63
N ASN A 205 -0.62 -15.12 6.55
CA ASN A 205 -0.38 -16.17 5.56
C ASN A 205 0.80 -15.87 4.64
N GLN A 206 1.00 -14.61 4.22
CA GLN A 206 2.09 -14.20 3.33
C GLN A 206 3.47 -14.49 3.93
N MET A 207 3.68 -14.28 5.24
CA MET A 207 4.96 -14.61 5.86
C MET A 207 5.32 -16.10 5.75
N LYS A 208 4.33 -17.00 5.72
CA LYS A 208 4.55 -18.44 5.50
C LYS A 208 4.75 -18.74 4.02
N ILE A 209 3.99 -18.09 3.14
CA ILE A 209 4.03 -18.31 1.69
C ILE A 209 5.32 -17.78 1.05
N VAL A 210 5.79 -16.57 1.41
CA VAL A 210 7.00 -15.96 0.83
C VAL A 210 8.24 -16.79 1.16
N LYS A 211 8.32 -17.38 2.36
CA LYS A 211 9.40 -18.32 2.70
C LYS A 211 9.34 -19.57 1.82
N GLY A 212 8.17 -20.21 1.70
CA GLY A 212 7.99 -21.41 0.87
C GLY A 212 8.17 -21.18 -0.63
N GLN A 213 7.69 -20.06 -1.18
CA GLN A 213 7.85 -19.72 -2.61
C GLN A 213 9.31 -19.45 -2.97
N ASN A 214 10.06 -18.75 -2.10
CA ASN A 214 11.49 -18.55 -2.30
C ASN A 214 12.25 -19.88 -2.27
N GLU A 215 11.92 -20.79 -1.35
CA GLU A 215 12.52 -22.13 -1.33
C GLU A 215 12.17 -22.94 -2.59
N LEU A 216 10.92 -22.92 -3.04
CA LEU A 216 10.50 -23.62 -4.26
C LEU A 216 11.21 -23.07 -5.50
N LEU A 217 11.33 -21.73 -5.60
CA LEU A 217 12.04 -21.06 -6.68
C LEU A 217 13.53 -21.37 -6.62
N MET A 218 14.16 -21.26 -5.45
CA MET A 218 15.57 -21.61 -5.27
C MET A 218 15.84 -23.07 -5.60
N ASN A 219 14.95 -24.00 -5.25
CA ASN A 219 15.08 -25.40 -5.65
C ASN A 219 14.96 -25.60 -7.16
N VAL A 220 14.20 -24.76 -7.89
CA VAL A 220 14.18 -24.81 -9.38
C VAL A 220 15.45 -24.21 -9.95
N LEU A 221 15.97 -23.15 -9.34
CA LEU A 221 17.20 -22.47 -9.75
C LEU A 221 18.46 -23.31 -9.45
N GLU A 222 18.50 -24.06 -8.35
CA GLU A 222 19.59 -24.98 -8.04
C GLU A 222 19.70 -26.09 -9.07
N ASP A 223 18.56 -26.58 -9.57
CA ASP A 223 18.53 -27.52 -10.68
C ASP A 223 19.09 -26.92 -12.00
N MET A 224 19.25 -25.60 -12.10
CA MET A 224 19.94 -24.96 -13.23
C MET A 224 21.47 -25.07 -13.15
N LYS A 225 22.04 -25.22 -11.95
CA LYS A 225 23.51 -25.33 -11.78
C LYS A 225 24.06 -26.67 -12.29
N GLY A 226 23.20 -27.63 -12.62
CA GLY A 226 23.55 -28.94 -13.16
C GLY A 226 23.75 -28.97 -14.68
N TYR A 227 23.65 -27.84 -15.37
CA TYR A 227 23.87 -27.68 -16.81
C TYR A 227 24.99 -26.69 -17.11
#